data_AF-A0A968YJ40-F1
#
_entry.id   AF-A0A968YJ40-F1
#
_cell.length_a   1.000
_cell.length_b   1.000
_cell.length_c   1.000
_cell.angle_alpha   90.00
_cell.angle_beta   90.00
_cell.angle_gamma   90.00
#
_symmetry.space_group_name_H-M   'P 1'
#
loop_
_entity.id
_entity.type
_entity.pdbx_description
1 polymer ?
#
loop_
_entity_poly.entity_id
_entity_poly.type
_entity_poly.pdbx_seq_one_letter_code
_entity_poly.pdbx_strand_id
1 'polypeptide(L)' 'MSTGKGKKRVKNQPALHEEMKKRRGIFLTNTAWEFVCEEAVKQQTSASEYVESLIQQKRRETKG' A
#
# COMPACT_ATOMS: atom_id res chain seq x y z
N MET A 1 4.06 -22.41 -0.82
CA MET A 1 4.93 -21.21 -0.87
C MET A 1 4.85 -20.50 0.47
N SER A 2 5.90 -20.58 1.31
CA SER A 2 5.93 -20.02 2.66
C SER A 2 6.75 -18.73 2.66
N THR A 3 6.10 -17.58 2.55
CA THR A 3 6.75 -16.26 2.58
C THR A 3 6.84 -15.74 4.01
N GLY A 4 7.78 -16.28 4.80
CA GLY A 4 8.15 -15.67 6.08
C GLY A 4 8.45 -16.61 7.25
N LYS A 5 9.11 -17.76 7.03
CA LYS A 5 9.74 -18.49 8.14
C LYS A 5 10.99 -17.73 8.60
N GLY A 6 10.92 -17.03 9.72
CA GLY A 6 12.11 -16.63 10.49
C GLY A 6 12.29 -15.14 10.84
N LYS A 7 11.48 -14.20 10.31
CA LYS A 7 11.59 -12.78 10.68
C LYS A 7 10.54 -12.43 11.73
N LYS A 8 10.96 -12.23 12.98
CA LYS A 8 10.11 -11.76 14.08
C LYS A 8 9.55 -10.40 13.67
N ARG A 9 8.29 -10.37 13.23
CA ARG A 9 7.65 -9.15 12.74
C ARG A 9 7.45 -8.19 13.92
N VAL A 10 7.97 -6.98 13.78
CA VAL A 10 7.67 -5.88 14.70
C VAL A 10 6.24 -5.43 14.44
N LYS A 11 5.45 -5.19 15.49
CA LYS A 11 4.08 -4.67 15.39
C LYS A 11 4.09 -3.40 14.52
N ASN A 12 3.26 -3.36 13.47
CA ASN A 12 3.15 -2.29 12.45
C ASN A 12 4.23 -2.27 11.34
N GLN A 13 5.10 -3.28 11.20
CA GLN A 13 5.92 -3.42 10.00
C GLN A 13 5.05 -3.91 8.82
N PRO A 14 4.94 -3.17 7.70
CA PRO A 14 4.22 -3.64 6.52
C PRO A 14 4.79 -4.97 6.03
N ALA A 15 3.91 -5.90 5.64
CA ALA A 15 4.31 -7.23 5.21
C ALA A 15 5.21 -7.25 3.95
N LEU A 16 5.15 -6.17 3.16
CA LEU A 16 5.68 -6.09 1.81
C LEU A 16 6.84 -5.08 1.66
N HIS A 17 7.15 -4.28 2.69
CA HIS A 17 8.12 -3.18 2.60
C HIS A 17 9.09 -3.12 3.79
N GLU A 18 10.36 -2.87 3.50
CA GLU A 18 11.43 -2.80 4.51
C GLU A 18 11.39 -1.51 5.33
N GLU A 19 10.76 -0.45 4.81
CA GLU A 19 10.67 0.87 5.45
C GLU A 19 9.43 1.00 6.36
N MET A 20 9.60 1.68 7.50
CA MET A 20 8.48 2.02 8.38
C MET A 20 7.61 3.12 7.75
N LYS A 21 6.30 2.89 7.71
CA LYS A 21 5.34 3.92 7.27
C LYS A 21 5.42 5.13 8.20
N LYS A 22 5.54 6.32 7.60
CA LYS A 22 5.39 7.61 8.30
C LYS A 22 4.00 8.16 8.00
N ARG A 23 3.36 8.79 8.99
CA ARG A 23 2.07 9.47 8.77
C ARG A 23 2.28 10.61 7.77
N ARG A 24 1.56 10.55 6.65
CA ARG A 24 1.51 11.56 5.60
C ARG A 24 0.03 11.88 5.35
N GLY A 25 -0.29 13.14 5.06
CA GLY A 25 -1.65 13.56 4.68
C GLY A 25 -1.70 13.86 3.19
N ILE A 26 -2.78 13.44 2.53
CA ILE A 26 -3.11 13.80 1.14
C ILE A 26 -4.53 14.35 1.13
N PHE A 27 -4.77 15.38 0.32
CA PHE A 27 -6.12 15.90 0.08
C PHE A 27 -6.62 15.31 -1.24
N LEU A 28 -7.83 14.77 -1.21
CA LEU A 28 -8.50 14.14 -2.35
C LEU A 28 -9.93 14.68 -2.43
N THR A 29 -10.52 14.64 -3.63
CA THR A 29 -11.96 14.85 -3.77
C THR A 29 -12.71 13.67 -3.14
N ASN A 30 -13.95 13.87 -2.70
CA ASN A 30 -14.76 12.80 -2.13
C ASN A 30 -14.88 11.60 -3.08
N THR A 31 -15.13 11.86 -4.36
CA THR A 31 -15.22 10.84 -5.42
C THR A 31 -13.95 10.01 -5.55
N ALA A 32 -12.77 10.64 -5.47
CA ALA A 32 -11.50 9.94 -5.56
C ALA A 32 -11.24 9.08 -4.31
N TRP A 33 -11.62 9.56 -3.13
CA TRP A 33 -11.49 8.80 -1.90
C TRP A 33 -12.41 7.57 -1.87
N GLU A 34 -13.67 7.73 -2.29
CA GLU A 34 -14.62 6.62 -2.41
C GLU A 34 -14.10 5.55 -3.36
N PHE A 35 -13.61 5.95 -4.53
CA PHE A 35 -13.01 5.03 -5.49
C PHE A 35 -11.81 4.27 -4.93
N VAL A 36 -10.92 4.96 -4.20
CA VAL A 36 -9.78 4.33 -3.51
C VAL A 36 -10.27 3.29 -2.49
N CYS A 37 -11.32 3.60 -1.72
CA CYS A 37 -11.88 2.67 -0.74
C CYS A 37 -12.47 1.43 -1.41
N GLU A 38 -13.24 1.60 -2.48
CA GLU A 38 -13.84 0.49 -3.22
C GLU A 38 -12.79 -0.45 -3.82
N GLU A 39 -11.77 0.10 -4.47
CA GLU A 39 -10.70 -0.68 -5.08
C GLU A 39 -9.83 -1.39 -4.03
N ALA A 40 -9.57 -0.72 -2.90
CA ALA A 40 -8.86 -1.35 -1.79
C ALA A 40 -9.62 -2.58 -1.25
N VAL A 41 -10.95 -2.48 -1.08
CA VAL A 41 -11.80 -3.60 -0.67
C VAL A 41 -11.78 -4.73 -1.70
N LYS A 42 -11.90 -4.43 -2.99
CA LYS A 42 -11.82 -5.43 -4.07
C LYS A 42 -10.48 -6.20 -4.04
N GLN A 43 -9.39 -5.50 -3.72
CA GLN A 43 -8.05 -6.10 -3.64
C GLN A 43 -7.72 -6.70 -2.26
N GLN A 44 -8.66 -6.66 -1.30
CA GLN A 44 -8.44 -7.08 0.09
C GLN A 44 -7.23 -6.38 0.74
N THR A 45 -7.02 -5.10 0.42
CA THR A 45 -5.95 -4.26 0.97
C THR A 45 -6.51 -3.05 1.69
N SER A 46 -5.67 -2.34 2.45
CA SER A 46 -6.05 -1.03 2.97
C SER A 46 -5.94 0.06 1.90
N ALA A 47 -6.73 1.13 2.01
CA ALA A 47 -6.63 2.30 1.13
C ALA A 47 -5.20 2.85 1.02
N SER A 48 -4.44 2.83 2.14
CA SER A 48 -3.04 3.27 2.15
C SER A 48 -2.12 2.36 1.32
N GLU A 49 -2.33 1.05 1.36
CA GLU A 49 -1.55 0.08 0.60
C GLU A 49 -1.92 0.09 -0.88
N TYR A 50 -3.20 0.30 -1.19
CA TYR A 50 -3.66 0.48 -2.56
C TYR A 50 -2.99 1.70 -3.22
N VAL A 51 -2.95 2.84 -2.52
CA VAL A 51 -2.27 4.04 -3.04
C VAL A 51 -0.76 3.80 -3.20
N GLU A 52 -0.12 3.12 -2.24
CA GLU A 52 1.30 2.75 -2.34
C GLU A 52 1.59 1.82 -3.53
N SER A 53 0.69 0.87 -3.82
CA SER A 53 0.85 -0.08 -4.92
C SER A 53 0.76 0.62 -6.29
N LEU A 54 -0.20 1.55 -6.45
CA LEU A 54 -0.32 2.37 -7.65
C LEU A 54 0.93 3.21 -7.91
N ILE A 55 1.47 3.85 -6.87
CA ILE A 55 2.71 4.64 -6.99
C ILE A 55 3.90 3.74 -7.37
N GLN A 56 3.99 2.55 -6.80
CA GLN A 56 5.04 1.60 -7.16
C GLN A 56 4.91 1.08 -8.59
N GLN A 57 3.69 0.81 -9.05
CA GLN A 57 3.45 0.42 -10.43
C GLN A 57 3.88 1.53 -11.38
N LYS A 58 3.47 2.78 -11.13
CA LYS A 58 3.89 3.94 -11.92
C LYS A 58 5.41 4.12 -11.92
N ARG A 59 6.07 3.91 -10.79
CA ARG A 59 7.54 3.95 -10.69
C ARG A 59 8.21 2.89 -11.59
N ARG A 60 7.62 1.69 -11.70
CA ARG A 60 8.14 0.62 -12.57
C ARG A 60 7.97 0.99 -14.04
N GLU A 61 6.81 1.54 -14.41
CA GLU A 61 6.52 2.03 -15.77
C GLU A 61 7.51 3.12 -16.22
N THR A 62 7.84 4.07 -15.34
CA THR A 62 8.79 5.17 -15.67
C THR A 62 10.26 4.76 -15.79
N LYS A 63 10.60 3.54 -15.38
CA LYS A 63 11.98 3.03 -15.38
C LYS A 63 12.25 2.05 -16.52
N GLY A 64 11.23 1.64 -17.27
CA GLY A 64 11.37 0.88 -18.51
C GLY A 64 11.54 1.81 -19.69
#